data_AF-A0A3Q8XXH2-F1
#
_entry.id   AF-A0A3Q8XXH2-F1
#
_cell.length_a   1.000
_cell.length_b   1.000
_cell.length_c   1.000
_cell.angle_alpha   90.00
_cell.angle_beta   90.00
_cell.angle_gamma   90.00
#
_symmetry.space_group_name_H-M   'P 1'
#
loop_
_entity.id
_entity.type
_entity.pdbx_description
1 polymer ?
#
loop_
_entity_poly.entity_id
_entity_poly.type
_entity_poly.pdbx_seq_one_letter_code
_entity_poly.pdbx_strand_id
1 'polypeptide(L)'
;MTLSEYTEYDATGLASLVRRGEVSPLELTRLAREAHDEVNSRINAVIEFYADAETVTGADEGIFHGVPFFRKDVGATETGRLQERGSRLFKGCRADTDSYFFRRAQKAGLRTIGRTRDASFGRSRQFVVCRTVRDMAAALDVFSGPHPGDPFIIVQPNRPYREELSRPTGKLRVGLARTKWGTVDLDPEVVSAVESTASLLEEMGHLVTEVEPPYASREYTRVMLAGSSYFAISLEEAAQTIGREINAETLEPINLKIYEYGRSSQRPSGDIEEVLRRLRFRVGEAVDPYDILLTPTMPMVALPHGGIFSTINPTLSAEEFKEADAALYQYTGVFNVTGQPSVSLPVAQSTAGLPIGIQIVGRFGDEATLVRVARDIEEARPWKNRLPDSRAGRRRS
;
A
#
# COMPACT_ATOMS: atom_id res chain seq x y z
N MET A 1 -3.23 -27.01 14.48
CA MET A 1 -4.07 -26.31 13.48
C MET A 1 -3.70 -26.80 12.08
N THR A 2 -4.68 -26.93 11.19
CA THR A 2 -4.48 -27.29 9.78
C THR A 2 -4.24 -26.06 8.91
N LEU A 3 -3.72 -26.25 7.70
CA LEU A 3 -3.55 -25.16 6.74
C LEU A 3 -4.87 -24.45 6.38
N SER A 4 -5.97 -25.22 6.25
CA SER A 4 -7.29 -24.66 5.97
C SER A 4 -7.74 -23.72 7.09
N GLU A 5 -7.65 -24.16 8.34
CA GLU A 5 -7.95 -23.32 9.52
C GLU A 5 -7.05 -22.08 9.56
N TYR A 6 -5.74 -22.23 9.33
CA TYR A 6 -4.80 -21.09 9.30
C TYR A 6 -5.23 -19.98 8.35
N THR A 7 -5.75 -20.34 7.16
CA THR A 7 -6.18 -19.34 6.16
C THR A 7 -7.45 -18.58 6.53
N GLU A 8 -8.23 -19.07 7.51
CA GLU A 8 -9.47 -18.43 7.97
C GLU A 8 -9.19 -17.32 9.00
N TYR A 9 -8.04 -17.36 9.68
CA TYR A 9 -7.67 -16.35 10.68
C TYR A 9 -6.98 -15.15 10.03
N ASP A 10 -7.22 -13.98 10.59
CA ASP A 10 -6.41 -12.77 10.37
C ASP A 10 -5.27 -12.67 11.40
N ALA A 11 -4.43 -11.63 11.33
CA ALA A 11 -3.25 -11.52 12.20
C ALA A 11 -3.64 -11.44 13.68
N THR A 12 -4.67 -10.67 14.01
CA THR A 12 -5.20 -10.53 15.37
C THR A 12 -5.71 -11.88 15.92
N GLY A 13 -6.40 -12.64 15.08
CA GLY A 13 -6.89 -13.99 15.40
C GLY A 13 -5.74 -14.96 15.66
N LEU A 14 -4.75 -15.03 14.75
CA LEU A 14 -3.56 -15.87 14.91
C LEU A 14 -2.78 -15.53 16.18
N ALA A 15 -2.55 -14.24 16.44
CA ALA A 15 -1.88 -13.81 17.68
C ALA A 15 -2.65 -14.23 18.93
N SER A 16 -3.99 -14.26 18.85
CA SER A 16 -4.83 -14.71 19.97
C SER A 16 -4.71 -16.21 20.21
N LEU A 17 -4.60 -17.04 19.16
CA LEU A 17 -4.36 -18.49 19.31
C LEU A 17 -3.02 -18.75 19.99
N VAL A 18 -1.98 -18.04 19.59
CA VAL A 18 -0.64 -18.14 20.19
C VAL A 18 -0.67 -17.75 21.66
N ARG A 19 -1.29 -16.61 22.00
CA ARG A 19 -1.42 -16.15 23.40
C ARG A 19 -2.14 -17.15 24.31
N ARG A 20 -3.09 -17.91 23.77
CA ARG A 20 -3.81 -18.95 24.52
C ARG A 20 -3.08 -20.30 24.56
N GLY A 21 -1.93 -20.42 23.90
CA GLY A 21 -1.16 -21.66 23.80
C GLY A 21 -1.80 -22.73 22.91
N GLU A 22 -2.78 -22.35 22.08
CA GLU A 22 -3.47 -23.29 21.18
C GLU A 22 -2.63 -23.67 19.96
N VAL A 23 -1.74 -22.76 19.55
CA VAL A 23 -0.76 -22.97 18.45
C VAL A 23 0.55 -22.29 18.81
N SER A 24 1.67 -22.80 18.30
CA SER A 24 2.97 -22.16 18.52
C SER A 24 3.34 -21.19 17.37
N PRO A 25 4.19 -20.18 17.61
CA PRO A 25 4.73 -19.34 16.53
C PRO A 25 5.46 -20.13 15.44
N LEU A 26 6.12 -21.22 15.84
CA LEU A 26 6.81 -22.15 14.93
C LEU A 26 5.81 -22.87 14.02
N GLU A 27 4.69 -23.34 14.59
CA GLU A 27 3.60 -23.96 13.83
C GLU A 27 3.02 -22.98 12.80
N LEU A 28 2.76 -21.72 13.18
CA LEU A 28 2.30 -20.70 12.24
C LEU A 28 3.29 -20.45 11.09
N THR A 29 4.59 -20.43 11.40
CA THR A 29 5.65 -20.27 10.39
C THR A 29 5.69 -21.43 9.41
N ARG A 30 5.51 -22.67 9.89
CA ARG A 30 5.43 -23.86 9.05
C ARG A 30 4.18 -23.86 8.16
N LEU A 31 3.03 -23.43 8.67
CA LEU A 31 1.82 -23.30 7.87
C LEU A 31 1.94 -22.19 6.81
N ALA A 32 2.62 -21.09 7.13
CA ALA A 32 2.95 -20.07 6.14
C ALA A 32 3.87 -20.62 5.03
N ARG A 33 4.84 -21.49 5.37
CA ARG A 33 5.69 -22.20 4.40
C ARG A 33 4.87 -23.10 3.49
N GLU A 34 3.99 -23.91 4.07
CA GLU A 34 3.10 -24.80 3.32
C GLU A 34 2.22 -24.01 2.34
N ALA A 35 1.63 -22.89 2.80
CA ALA A 35 0.87 -21.99 1.94
C ALA A 35 1.71 -21.41 0.80
N HIS A 36 2.95 -21.01 1.08
CA HIS A 36 3.89 -20.52 0.08
C HIS A 36 4.17 -21.59 -0.97
N ASP A 37 4.48 -22.82 -0.55
CA ASP A 37 4.85 -23.90 -1.45
C ASP A 37 3.67 -24.33 -2.34
N GLU A 38 2.43 -24.25 -1.83
CA GLU A 38 1.22 -24.55 -2.61
C GLU A 38 0.92 -23.48 -3.68
N VAL A 39 1.15 -22.19 -3.40
CA VAL A 39 0.60 -21.09 -4.20
C VAL A 39 1.66 -20.27 -4.94
N ASN A 40 2.83 -20.05 -4.35
CA ASN A 40 3.75 -19.00 -4.80
C ASN A 40 4.34 -19.27 -6.19
N SER A 41 4.49 -20.54 -6.59
CA SER A 41 4.93 -20.90 -7.96
C SER A 41 4.01 -20.37 -9.06
N ARG A 42 2.73 -20.11 -8.75
CA ARG A 42 1.73 -19.59 -9.68
C ARG A 42 1.64 -18.06 -9.70
N ILE A 43 1.92 -17.40 -8.57
CA ILE A 43 1.70 -15.95 -8.41
C ILE A 43 2.99 -15.14 -8.26
N ASN A 44 4.11 -15.78 -7.91
CA ASN A 44 5.43 -15.17 -7.81
C ASN A 44 5.47 -13.93 -6.89
N ALA A 45 4.73 -13.99 -5.79
CA ALA A 45 4.53 -12.88 -4.85
C ALA A 45 5.68 -12.80 -3.82
N VAL A 46 6.17 -13.94 -3.34
CA VAL A 46 7.29 -14.05 -2.41
C VAL A 46 8.55 -14.38 -3.20
N ILE A 47 9.57 -13.52 -3.15
CA ILE A 47 10.82 -13.72 -3.90
C ILE A 47 11.89 -14.44 -3.08
N GLU A 48 11.75 -14.41 -1.76
CA GLU A 48 12.57 -15.16 -0.84
C GLU A 48 11.75 -15.43 0.42
N PHE A 49 11.67 -16.69 0.81
CA PHE A 49 11.19 -17.08 2.12
C PHE A 49 12.40 -17.63 2.87
N TYR A 50 12.76 -16.95 3.94
CA TYR A 50 14.05 -17.09 4.61
C TYR A 50 14.36 -18.52 5.02
N ALA A 51 15.62 -18.91 4.87
CA ALA A 51 16.11 -20.23 5.25
C ALA A 51 16.02 -20.48 6.76
N ASP A 52 16.21 -19.42 7.56
CA ASP A 52 16.15 -19.41 9.02
C ASP A 52 14.77 -19.00 9.57
N ALA A 53 13.71 -18.99 8.75
CA ALA A 53 12.39 -18.51 9.16
C ALA A 53 11.85 -19.16 10.45
N GLU A 54 12.14 -20.45 10.68
CA GLU A 54 11.73 -21.17 11.90
C GLU A 54 12.43 -20.68 13.17
N THR A 55 13.62 -20.09 13.03
CA THR A 55 14.42 -19.55 14.15
C THR A 55 14.34 -18.04 14.28
N VAL A 56 13.65 -17.35 13.36
CA VAL A 56 13.38 -15.91 13.50
C VAL A 56 12.59 -15.67 14.78
N THR A 57 13.20 -14.93 15.70
CA THR A 57 12.59 -14.51 16.96
C THR A 57 11.87 -13.18 16.77
N GLY A 58 10.67 -13.08 17.35
CA GLY A 58 10.01 -11.82 17.65
C GLY A 58 10.00 -11.63 19.16
N ALA A 59 9.49 -10.50 19.66
CA ALA A 59 9.25 -10.35 21.08
C ALA A 59 8.30 -11.45 21.61
N ASP A 60 8.60 -11.96 22.82
CA ASP A 60 7.78 -12.97 23.50
C ASP A 60 6.40 -12.44 23.92
N GLU A 61 6.18 -11.13 23.77
CA GLU A 61 4.93 -10.44 24.03
C GLU A 61 4.62 -9.46 22.87
N GLY A 62 3.38 -8.99 22.77
CA GLY A 62 2.98 -8.01 21.76
C GLY A 62 1.62 -8.29 21.11
N ILE A 63 1.06 -7.27 20.45
CA ILE A 63 -0.27 -7.34 19.82
C ILE A 63 -0.32 -8.44 18.75
N PHE A 64 0.79 -8.64 18.03
CA PHE A 64 0.93 -9.63 16.97
C PHE A 64 1.91 -10.77 17.33
N HIS A 65 2.02 -11.09 18.63
CA HIS A 65 2.92 -12.12 19.11
C HIS A 65 2.83 -13.43 18.30
N GLY A 66 3.95 -13.81 17.68
CA GLY A 66 4.14 -15.05 16.93
C GLY A 66 3.62 -15.06 15.50
N VAL A 67 3.02 -13.97 15.02
CA VAL A 67 2.39 -13.92 13.69
C VAL A 67 3.45 -13.81 12.58
N PRO A 68 3.41 -14.68 11.54
CA PRO A 68 4.28 -14.57 10.38
C PRO A 68 4.01 -13.31 9.56
N PHE A 69 5.06 -12.64 9.10
CA PHE A 69 5.03 -11.37 8.38
C PHE A 69 6.00 -11.40 7.20
N PHE A 70 5.59 -10.84 6.06
CA PHE A 70 6.47 -10.61 4.92
C PHE A 70 6.77 -9.13 4.79
N ARG A 71 8.03 -8.79 4.56
CA ARG A 71 8.42 -7.41 4.24
C ARG A 71 8.48 -7.20 2.74
N LYS A 72 8.26 -5.97 2.30
CA LYS A 72 8.53 -5.59 0.91
C LYS A 72 10.05 -5.56 0.66
N ASP A 73 10.50 -5.94 -0.54
CA ASP A 73 11.92 -5.87 -0.91
C ASP A 73 12.46 -4.44 -1.15
N VAL A 74 11.69 -3.43 -0.75
CA VAL A 74 12.03 -2.01 -0.81
C VAL A 74 11.42 -1.28 0.39
N GLY A 75 12.10 -0.23 0.86
CA GLY A 75 11.63 0.56 2.01
C GLY A 75 12.23 0.07 3.31
N ALA A 76 11.37 -0.29 4.28
CA ALA A 76 11.79 -0.73 5.61
C ALA A 76 12.85 -1.85 5.55
N THR A 77 13.95 -1.65 6.26
CA THR A 77 15.13 -2.51 6.25
C THR A 77 15.22 -3.39 7.49
N GLU A 78 15.82 -4.57 7.29
CA GLU A 78 16.19 -5.56 8.31
C GLU A 78 17.67 -5.89 8.11
N THR A 79 18.47 -5.69 9.15
CA THR A 79 19.94 -5.83 9.11
C THR A 79 20.36 -7.22 8.61
N GLY A 80 21.35 -7.25 7.72
CA GLY A 80 21.91 -8.47 7.15
C GLY A 80 21.04 -9.14 6.09
N ARG A 81 19.80 -8.72 5.87
CA ARG A 81 18.92 -9.33 4.86
C ARG A 81 19.07 -8.69 3.50
N LEU A 82 18.78 -9.46 2.45
CA LEU A 82 18.78 -8.98 1.07
C LEU A 82 17.74 -7.88 0.86
N GLN A 83 18.12 -6.83 0.13
CA GLN A 83 17.20 -5.80 -0.33
C GLN A 83 17.59 -5.38 -1.74
N GLU A 84 16.94 -6.00 -2.72
CA GLU A 84 17.33 -5.89 -4.14
C GLU A 84 16.41 -4.95 -4.93
N ARG A 85 15.39 -4.38 -4.28
CA ARG A 85 14.55 -3.27 -4.78
C ARG A 85 13.99 -3.53 -6.18
N GLY A 86 13.68 -4.79 -6.48
CA GLY A 86 13.18 -5.22 -7.80
C GLY A 86 14.12 -4.90 -8.96
N SER A 87 15.44 -4.80 -8.74
CA SER A 87 16.40 -4.38 -9.78
C SER A 87 17.71 -5.16 -9.75
N ARG A 88 18.22 -5.49 -10.94
CA ARG A 88 19.54 -6.11 -11.13
C ARG A 88 20.66 -5.24 -10.58
N LEU A 89 20.51 -3.92 -10.58
CA LEU A 89 21.47 -2.98 -10.00
C LEU A 89 21.75 -3.30 -8.52
N PHE A 90 20.72 -3.68 -7.75
CA PHE A 90 20.83 -3.94 -6.31
C PHE A 90 21.00 -5.43 -5.98
N LYS A 91 21.18 -6.31 -6.97
CA LYS A 91 21.32 -7.76 -6.75
C LYS A 91 22.41 -8.07 -5.72
N GLY A 92 22.09 -8.84 -4.68
CA GLY A 92 23.01 -9.18 -3.59
C GLY A 92 23.24 -8.08 -2.53
N CYS A 93 22.65 -6.89 -2.69
CA CYS A 93 22.74 -5.85 -1.66
C CYS A 93 22.02 -6.30 -0.39
N ARG A 94 22.59 -5.95 0.76
CA ARG A 94 22.03 -6.24 2.09
C ARG A 94 21.90 -4.94 2.87
N ALA A 95 20.84 -4.84 3.66
CA ALA A 95 20.73 -3.74 4.61
C ALA A 95 21.74 -3.92 5.75
N ASP A 96 22.30 -2.81 6.21
CA ASP A 96 23.24 -2.74 7.34
C ASP A 96 22.57 -2.33 8.66
N THR A 97 21.30 -1.92 8.59
CA THR A 97 20.58 -1.33 9.71
C THR A 97 19.11 -1.74 9.72
N ASP A 98 18.56 -1.88 10.91
CA ASP A 98 17.12 -2.03 11.11
C ASP A 98 16.45 -0.67 11.00
N SER A 99 15.43 -0.59 10.16
CA SER A 99 14.57 0.59 10.10
C SER A 99 13.72 0.72 11.35
N TYR A 100 13.27 1.94 11.65
CA TYR A 100 12.35 2.18 12.77
C TYR A 100 11.07 1.33 12.67
N PHE A 101 10.50 1.24 11.47
CA PHE A 101 9.34 0.39 11.18
C PHE A 101 9.62 -1.06 11.55
N PHE A 102 10.79 -1.59 11.20
CA PHE A 102 11.13 -2.98 11.46
C PHE A 102 11.36 -3.28 12.94
N ARG A 103 12.01 -2.36 13.66
CA ARG A 103 12.13 -2.46 15.13
C ARG A 103 10.75 -2.48 15.82
N ARG A 104 9.79 -1.67 15.35
CA ARG A 104 8.40 -1.69 15.83
C ARG A 104 7.71 -3.02 15.53
N ALA A 105 7.90 -3.58 14.33
CA ALA A 105 7.35 -4.87 13.94
C ALA A 105 7.84 -6.00 14.87
N GLN A 106 9.17 -6.08 15.10
CA GLN A 106 9.76 -7.07 16.01
C GLN A 106 9.24 -6.91 17.45
N LYS A 107 9.17 -5.67 17.95
CA LYS A 107 8.65 -5.36 19.30
C LYS A 107 7.17 -5.71 19.44
N ALA A 108 6.39 -5.63 18.36
CA ALA A 108 4.99 -6.05 18.35
C ALA A 108 4.81 -7.58 18.30
N GLY A 109 5.91 -8.33 18.17
CA GLY A 109 5.93 -9.79 18.15
C GLY A 109 5.77 -10.40 16.75
N LEU A 110 5.80 -9.61 15.67
CA LEU A 110 5.78 -10.12 14.30
C LEU A 110 7.07 -10.89 13.99
N ARG A 111 6.93 -12.00 13.28
CA ARG A 111 8.05 -12.82 12.78
C ARG A 111 8.23 -12.59 11.30
N THR A 112 9.29 -11.90 10.90
CA THR A 112 9.56 -11.65 9.49
C THR A 112 10.17 -12.89 8.85
N ILE A 113 9.41 -13.54 7.99
CA ILE A 113 9.74 -14.87 7.45
C ILE A 113 10.21 -14.81 6.00
N GLY A 114 10.16 -13.65 5.36
CA GLY A 114 10.60 -13.50 3.97
C GLY A 114 10.36 -12.10 3.41
N ARG A 115 10.58 -11.97 2.11
CA ARG A 115 10.35 -10.76 1.35
C ARG A 115 9.51 -10.96 0.09
N THR A 116 8.71 -9.95 -0.24
CA THR A 116 7.81 -9.93 -1.40
C THR A 116 8.38 -9.17 -2.59
N ARG A 117 7.91 -9.54 -3.78
CA ARG A 117 8.26 -8.91 -5.06
C ARG A 117 7.85 -7.44 -5.07
N ASP A 118 8.69 -6.62 -5.69
CA ASP A 118 8.41 -5.23 -6.02
C ASP A 118 8.83 -4.94 -7.47
N ALA A 119 8.30 -3.86 -8.04
CA ALA A 119 8.70 -3.34 -9.33
C ALA A 119 9.13 -1.87 -9.22
N SER A 120 10.10 -1.46 -10.04
CA SER A 120 10.46 -0.05 -10.26
C SER A 120 10.92 0.72 -9.01
N PHE A 121 11.82 0.12 -8.21
CA PHE A 121 12.50 0.78 -7.07
C PHE A 121 11.60 1.30 -5.94
N GLY A 122 10.28 1.18 -6.05
CA GLY A 122 9.29 1.71 -5.14
C GLY A 122 9.35 3.23 -4.88
N ARG A 123 8.24 3.79 -4.40
CA ARG A 123 8.20 5.07 -3.67
C ARG A 123 7.35 4.85 -2.42
N SER A 124 7.90 4.06 -1.50
CA SER A 124 7.10 3.45 -0.44
C SER A 124 6.80 4.42 0.71
N ARG A 125 5.53 4.74 0.91
CA ARG A 125 5.00 5.02 2.25
C ARG A 125 4.91 3.69 3.01
N GLN A 126 5.29 3.67 4.28
CA GLN A 126 5.36 2.44 5.06
C GLN A 126 4.05 2.21 5.80
N PHE A 127 3.37 1.11 5.50
CA PHE A 127 2.26 0.60 6.29
C PHE A 127 2.03 -0.89 6.00
N VAL A 128 0.95 -1.47 6.51
CA VAL A 128 0.62 -2.89 6.35
C VAL A 128 -0.45 -3.12 5.28
N VAL A 129 -0.44 -4.33 4.70
CA VAL A 129 -1.56 -4.88 3.94
C VAL A 129 -2.17 -6.00 4.79
N CYS A 130 -3.45 -5.87 5.14
CA CYS A 130 -4.18 -6.84 5.96
C CYS A 130 -5.56 -7.12 5.36
N ARG A 131 -6.24 -8.16 5.87
CA ARG A 131 -7.56 -8.59 5.37
C ARG A 131 -8.73 -8.00 6.12
N THR A 132 -8.49 -7.47 7.32
CA THR A 132 -9.54 -6.99 8.23
C THR A 132 -9.24 -5.59 8.75
N VAL A 133 -10.29 -4.84 9.08
CA VAL A 133 -10.16 -3.49 9.66
C VAL A 133 -9.55 -3.55 11.06
N ARG A 134 -9.82 -4.62 11.83
CA ARG A 134 -9.21 -4.79 13.16
C ARG A 134 -7.70 -5.00 13.10
N ASP A 135 -7.19 -5.71 12.08
CA ASP A 135 -5.75 -5.82 11.86
C ASP A 135 -5.14 -4.46 11.48
N MET A 136 -5.85 -3.67 10.67
CA MET A 136 -5.42 -2.31 10.33
C MET A 136 -5.33 -1.43 11.58
N ALA A 137 -6.34 -1.44 12.44
CA ALA A 137 -6.35 -0.69 13.69
C ALA A 137 -5.22 -1.13 14.64
N ALA A 138 -5.02 -2.44 14.80
CA ALA A 138 -3.92 -2.98 15.58
C ALA A 138 -2.53 -2.61 15.01
N ALA A 139 -2.40 -2.55 13.67
CA ALA A 139 -1.18 -2.11 13.03
C ALA A 139 -0.92 -0.61 13.21
N LEU A 140 -1.96 0.23 13.16
CA LEU A 140 -1.83 1.65 13.49
C LEU A 140 -1.29 1.83 14.92
N ASP A 141 -1.76 1.06 15.91
CA ASP A 141 -1.24 1.10 17.28
C ASP A 141 0.25 0.74 17.39
N VAL A 142 0.74 -0.12 16.49
CA VAL A 142 2.14 -0.56 16.46
C VAL A 142 3.04 0.43 15.75
N PHE A 143 2.62 0.90 14.57
CA PHE A 143 3.49 1.63 13.63
C PHE A 143 3.34 3.14 13.70
N SER A 144 2.28 3.67 14.33
CA SER A 144 2.09 5.12 14.49
C SER A 144 2.98 5.70 15.58
N GLY A 145 3.28 6.99 15.43
CA GLY A 145 3.99 7.80 16.41
C GLY A 145 5.30 8.35 15.87
N PRO A 146 5.74 9.52 16.40
CA PRO A 146 6.92 10.19 15.90
C PRO A 146 8.21 9.41 16.22
N HIS A 147 9.20 9.57 15.34
CA HIS A 147 10.57 9.09 15.52
C HIS A 147 11.56 10.28 15.48
N PRO A 148 12.67 10.26 16.26
CA PRO A 148 13.71 11.26 16.11
C PRO A 148 14.19 11.37 14.66
N GLY A 149 14.19 12.59 14.13
CA GLY A 149 14.51 12.89 12.73
C GLY A 149 13.28 13.07 11.84
N ASP A 150 12.07 12.74 12.30
CA ASP A 150 10.86 13.06 11.55
C ASP A 150 10.73 14.58 11.37
N PRO A 151 10.47 15.07 10.14
CA PRO A 151 10.43 16.50 9.86
C PRO A 151 9.21 17.21 10.48
N PHE A 152 8.20 16.44 10.89
CA PHE A 152 6.97 16.94 11.51
C PHE A 152 6.37 15.88 12.43
N ILE A 153 5.66 16.33 13.46
CA ILE A 153 4.84 15.48 14.32
C ILE A 153 3.39 15.60 13.84
N ILE A 154 2.82 14.50 13.35
CA ILE A 154 1.40 14.43 13.00
C ILE A 154 0.59 14.33 14.31
N VAL A 155 -0.63 14.87 14.31
CA VAL A 155 -1.58 14.73 15.44
C VAL A 155 -1.65 13.26 15.84
N GLN A 156 -1.46 13.01 17.14
CA GLN A 156 -1.53 11.66 17.69
C GLN A 156 -2.96 11.34 18.14
N PRO A 157 -3.40 10.08 18.05
CA PRO A 157 -4.74 9.71 18.45
C PRO A 157 -4.90 9.87 19.97
N ASN A 158 -6.11 10.21 20.41
CA ASN A 158 -6.41 10.35 21.84
C ASN A 158 -6.53 9.00 22.57
N ARG A 159 -6.51 7.88 21.83
CA ARG A 159 -6.60 6.51 22.32
C ARG A 159 -6.04 5.53 21.28
N PRO A 160 -5.75 4.27 21.66
CA PRO A 160 -5.42 3.24 20.69
C PRO A 160 -6.51 3.09 19.61
N TYR A 161 -6.10 2.96 18.36
CA TYR A 161 -6.99 2.79 17.21
C TYR A 161 -7.88 1.55 17.32
N ARG A 162 -7.41 0.49 17.98
CA ARG A 162 -8.26 -0.69 18.26
C ARG A 162 -9.48 -0.35 19.14
N GLU A 163 -9.40 0.68 19.98
CA GLU A 163 -10.54 1.11 20.80
C GLU A 163 -11.56 1.90 19.96
N GLU A 164 -11.13 2.53 18.85
CA GLU A 164 -12.03 3.20 17.91
C GLU A 164 -13.01 2.23 17.25
N LEU A 165 -12.67 0.94 17.13
CA LEU A 165 -13.58 -0.09 16.61
C LEU A 165 -14.89 -0.20 17.41
N SER A 166 -14.90 0.20 18.68
CA SER A 166 -16.11 0.21 19.52
C SER A 166 -16.85 1.56 19.55
N ARG A 167 -16.29 2.59 18.93
CA ARG A 167 -16.82 3.96 18.99
C ARG A 167 -17.76 4.22 17.82
N PRO A 168 -18.86 4.96 18.06
CA PRO A 168 -19.75 5.34 16.97
C PRO A 168 -19.00 6.22 15.96
N THR A 169 -19.25 6.01 14.67
CA THR A 169 -18.71 6.87 13.59
C THR A 169 -19.34 8.25 13.63
N GLY A 170 -20.63 8.32 13.97
CA GLY A 170 -21.42 9.54 13.88
C GLY A 170 -21.75 9.90 12.43
N LYS A 171 -22.36 11.07 12.24
CA LYS A 171 -22.71 11.59 10.91
C LYS A 171 -21.51 12.31 10.32
N LEU A 172 -21.17 11.99 9.07
CA LEU A 172 -20.01 12.54 8.35
C LEU A 172 -20.48 13.23 7.08
N ARG A 173 -19.74 14.25 6.65
CA ARG A 173 -19.81 14.85 5.31
C ARG A 173 -18.84 14.08 4.40
N VAL A 174 -19.37 13.49 3.35
CA VAL A 174 -18.64 12.61 2.44
C VAL A 174 -18.56 13.29 1.07
N GLY A 175 -17.34 13.54 0.60
CA GLY A 175 -17.08 13.99 -0.77
C GLY A 175 -16.99 12.80 -1.71
N LEU A 176 -17.91 12.69 -2.67
CA LEU A 176 -18.00 11.57 -3.60
C LEU A 176 -17.28 11.88 -4.92
N ALA A 177 -16.18 11.18 -5.19
CA ALA A 177 -15.49 11.27 -6.47
C ALA A 177 -16.14 10.33 -7.51
N ARG A 178 -17.15 10.85 -8.20
CA ARG A 178 -17.93 10.09 -9.20
C ARG A 178 -17.35 10.17 -10.62
N THR A 179 -16.52 11.18 -10.90
CA THR A 179 -15.96 11.47 -12.22
C THR A 179 -14.45 11.24 -12.26
N LYS A 180 -13.86 11.25 -13.46
CA LYS A 180 -12.41 11.16 -13.63
C LYS A 180 -11.71 12.41 -13.11
N TRP A 181 -10.62 12.21 -12.38
CA TRP A 181 -9.69 13.28 -11.96
C TRP A 181 -8.49 13.39 -12.91
N GLY A 182 -8.18 12.30 -13.60
CA GLY A 182 -7.11 12.15 -14.56
C GLY A 182 -7.61 12.20 -16.01
N THR A 183 -6.88 11.54 -16.89
CA THR A 183 -7.21 11.49 -18.33
C THR A 183 -8.01 10.24 -18.73
N VAL A 184 -8.06 9.23 -17.86
CA VAL A 184 -8.72 7.94 -18.11
C VAL A 184 -10.08 7.92 -17.43
N ASP A 185 -11.10 7.49 -18.18
CA ASP A 185 -12.46 7.26 -17.69
C ASP A 185 -12.53 6.02 -16.78
N LEU A 186 -13.52 6.01 -15.90
CA LEU A 186 -13.74 4.89 -14.99
C LEU A 186 -14.48 3.76 -15.73
N ASP A 187 -14.09 2.52 -15.45
CA ASP A 187 -14.87 1.36 -15.88
C ASP A 187 -16.29 1.44 -15.30
N PRO A 188 -17.34 1.07 -16.07
CA PRO A 188 -18.72 1.10 -15.57
C PRO A 188 -18.94 0.29 -14.28
N GLU A 189 -18.22 -0.83 -14.12
CA GLU A 189 -18.28 -1.65 -12.91
C GLU A 189 -17.64 -0.96 -11.69
N VAL A 190 -16.61 -0.13 -11.92
CA VAL A 190 -16.00 0.70 -10.87
C VAL A 190 -16.94 1.85 -10.49
N VAL A 191 -17.58 2.51 -11.45
CA VAL A 191 -18.61 3.53 -11.18
C VAL A 191 -19.73 2.93 -10.33
N SER A 192 -20.24 1.75 -10.72
CA SER A 192 -21.30 1.07 -9.98
C SER A 192 -20.87 0.73 -8.55
N ALA A 193 -19.63 0.30 -8.33
CA ALA A 193 -19.10 0.03 -6.99
C ALA A 193 -19.02 1.31 -6.12
N VAL A 194 -18.59 2.43 -6.70
CA VAL A 194 -18.52 3.74 -6.04
C VAL A 194 -19.92 4.21 -5.64
N GLU A 195 -20.87 4.21 -6.59
CA GLU A 195 -22.26 4.62 -6.35
C GLU A 195 -22.95 3.73 -5.32
N SER A 196 -22.77 2.42 -5.43
CA SER A 196 -23.34 1.47 -4.46
C SER A 196 -22.79 1.70 -3.05
N THR A 197 -21.51 2.07 -2.92
CA THR A 197 -20.90 2.37 -1.62
C THR A 197 -21.35 3.74 -1.09
N ALA A 198 -21.56 4.71 -1.98
CA ALA A 198 -22.15 6.00 -1.62
C ALA A 198 -23.55 5.83 -1.03
N SER A 199 -24.43 5.07 -1.68
CA SER A 199 -25.78 4.78 -1.18
C SER A 199 -25.76 4.09 0.18
N LEU A 200 -24.81 3.17 0.40
CA LEU A 200 -24.64 2.54 1.73
C LEU A 200 -24.31 3.59 2.81
N LEU A 201 -23.43 4.54 2.51
CA LEU A 201 -23.08 5.60 3.46
C LEU A 201 -24.26 6.55 3.72
N GLU A 202 -25.10 6.83 2.71
CA GLU A 202 -26.35 7.58 2.89
C GLU A 202 -27.34 6.84 3.79
N GLU A 203 -27.51 5.53 3.59
CA GLU A 203 -28.35 4.65 4.44
C GLU A 203 -27.85 4.62 5.90
N MET A 204 -26.53 4.70 6.11
CA MET A 204 -25.92 4.85 7.43
C MET A 204 -26.10 6.26 8.05
N GLY A 205 -26.69 7.20 7.30
CA GLY A 205 -27.02 8.55 7.76
C GLY A 205 -25.96 9.61 7.49
N HIS A 206 -24.91 9.30 6.73
CA HIS A 206 -23.91 10.28 6.28
C HIS A 206 -24.50 11.24 5.23
N LEU A 207 -23.88 12.40 5.05
CA LEU A 207 -24.23 13.36 4.00
C LEU A 207 -23.27 13.17 2.83
N VAL A 208 -23.75 12.63 1.73
CA VAL A 208 -22.93 12.41 0.54
C VAL A 208 -23.20 13.52 -0.47
N THR A 209 -22.13 14.11 -0.97
CA THR A 209 -22.16 15.18 -1.98
C THR A 209 -21.03 14.98 -2.96
N GLU A 210 -21.29 15.18 -4.25
CA GLU A 210 -20.24 15.06 -5.28
C GLU A 210 -19.11 16.08 -5.04
N VAL A 211 -17.89 15.65 -5.32
CA VAL A 211 -16.69 16.51 -5.29
C VAL A 211 -16.12 16.62 -6.70
N GLU A 212 -15.88 17.85 -7.12
CA GLU A 212 -15.18 18.14 -8.37
C GLU A 212 -13.71 17.71 -8.28
N PRO A 213 -13.06 17.36 -9.41
CA PRO A 213 -11.63 17.08 -9.43
C PRO A 213 -10.82 18.19 -8.73
N PRO A 214 -10.08 17.89 -7.63
CA PRO A 214 -9.46 18.92 -6.80
C PRO A 214 -8.16 19.49 -7.41
N TYR A 215 -7.77 18.99 -8.58
CA TYR A 215 -6.58 19.42 -9.31
C TYR A 215 -6.75 19.19 -10.82
N ALA A 216 -5.97 19.89 -11.62
CA ALA A 216 -5.87 19.60 -13.04
C ALA A 216 -4.87 18.45 -13.28
N SER A 217 -5.29 17.39 -13.98
CA SER A 217 -4.47 16.21 -14.29
C SER A 217 -3.01 16.53 -14.71
N ARG A 218 -2.84 17.55 -15.57
CA ARG A 218 -1.52 18.02 -16.04
C ARG A 218 -0.57 18.46 -14.92
N GLU A 219 -1.09 18.98 -13.81
CA GLU A 219 -0.27 19.38 -12.67
C GLU A 219 0.33 18.15 -11.96
N TYR A 220 -0.46 17.09 -11.80
CA TYR A 220 0.03 15.84 -11.22
C TYR A 220 1.03 15.13 -12.14
N THR A 221 0.77 15.10 -13.45
CA THR A 221 1.75 14.61 -14.45
C THR A 221 3.06 15.38 -14.38
N ARG A 222 3.02 16.71 -14.21
CA ARG A 222 4.23 17.54 -14.04
C ARG A 222 5.01 17.15 -12.79
N VAL A 223 4.34 16.87 -11.67
CA VAL A 223 4.97 16.36 -10.44
C VAL A 223 5.66 15.02 -10.71
N MET A 224 4.98 14.10 -11.40
CA MET A 224 5.52 12.77 -11.71
C MET A 224 6.77 12.82 -12.60
N LEU A 225 6.76 13.69 -13.62
CA LEU A 225 7.91 13.91 -14.51
C LEU A 225 9.07 14.60 -13.79
N ALA A 226 8.79 15.61 -12.96
CA ALA A 226 9.83 16.28 -12.16
C ALA A 226 10.50 15.32 -11.15
N GLY A 227 9.73 14.34 -10.65
CA GLY A 227 10.25 13.26 -9.81
C GLY A 227 11.35 12.42 -10.47
N SER A 228 11.43 12.39 -11.81
CA SER A 228 12.45 11.61 -12.54
C SER A 228 13.87 12.14 -12.30
N SER A 229 14.05 13.45 -12.10
CA SER A 229 15.38 14.02 -11.79
C SER A 229 15.86 13.61 -10.40
N TYR A 230 14.97 13.62 -9.40
CA TYR A 230 15.29 13.09 -8.06
C TYR A 230 15.61 11.60 -8.10
N PHE A 231 14.84 10.83 -8.87
CA PHE A 231 15.13 9.41 -9.09
C PHE A 231 16.52 9.23 -9.68
N ALA A 232 16.89 9.98 -10.73
CA ALA A 232 18.20 9.87 -11.37
C ALA A 232 19.36 10.14 -10.40
N ILE A 233 19.29 11.25 -9.64
CA ILE A 233 20.31 11.59 -8.63
C ILE A 233 20.44 10.48 -7.59
N SER A 234 19.32 10.03 -7.01
CA SER A 234 19.35 8.97 -5.99
C SER A 234 19.88 7.64 -6.51
N LEU A 235 19.66 7.36 -7.80
CA LEU A 235 20.12 6.13 -8.45
C LEU A 235 21.62 6.19 -8.74
N GLU A 236 22.14 7.35 -9.16
CA GLU A 236 23.57 7.59 -9.36
C GLU A 236 24.36 7.42 -8.05
N GLU A 237 23.88 8.03 -6.95
CA GLU A 237 24.47 7.88 -5.63
C GLU A 237 24.49 6.41 -5.17
N ALA A 238 23.39 5.69 -5.36
CA ALA A 238 23.30 4.28 -5.02
C ALA A 238 24.23 3.43 -5.89
N ALA A 239 24.25 3.66 -7.20
CA ALA A 239 25.10 2.96 -8.16
C ALA A 239 26.59 3.15 -7.84
N GLN A 240 26.99 4.38 -7.50
CA GLN A 240 28.35 4.71 -7.06
C GLN A 240 28.72 3.99 -5.76
N THR A 241 27.81 3.98 -4.78
CA THR A 241 28.01 3.29 -3.49
C THR A 241 28.18 1.78 -3.67
N ILE A 242 27.39 1.18 -4.56
CA ILE A 242 27.41 -0.27 -4.85
C ILE A 242 28.59 -0.65 -5.77
N GLY A 243 29.14 0.32 -6.49
CA GLY A 243 30.20 0.09 -7.49
C GLY A 243 29.68 -0.62 -8.75
N ARG A 244 28.47 -0.28 -9.21
CA ARG A 244 27.86 -0.85 -10.43
C ARG A 244 27.40 0.24 -11.37
N GLU A 245 27.58 0.00 -12.67
CA GLU A 245 27.15 0.95 -13.70
C GLU A 245 25.64 0.93 -13.92
N ILE A 246 25.09 2.09 -14.27
CA ILE A 246 23.70 2.23 -14.70
C ILE A 246 23.65 2.02 -16.22
N ASN A 247 23.08 0.89 -16.65
CA ASN A 247 22.93 0.54 -18.07
C ASN A 247 21.81 -0.50 -18.26
N ALA A 248 21.63 -1.01 -19.49
CA ALA A 248 20.59 -1.99 -19.80
C ALA A 248 20.78 -3.35 -19.08
N GLU A 249 22.00 -3.70 -18.66
CA GLU A 249 22.30 -4.93 -17.92
C GLU A 249 21.99 -4.81 -16.43
N THR A 250 21.85 -3.60 -15.90
CA THR A 250 21.47 -3.35 -14.49
C THR A 250 20.05 -2.79 -14.30
N LEU A 251 19.46 -2.16 -15.32
CA LEU A 251 18.09 -1.62 -15.29
C LEU A 251 17.15 -2.26 -16.32
N GLU A 252 15.85 -2.32 -16.00
CA GLU A 252 14.81 -2.64 -16.99
C GLU A 252 14.61 -1.48 -17.97
N PRO A 253 14.13 -1.75 -19.22
CA PRO A 253 14.05 -0.75 -20.28
C PRO A 253 13.42 0.59 -19.87
N ILE A 254 12.28 0.57 -19.18
CA ILE A 254 11.59 1.81 -18.79
C ILE A 254 12.32 2.52 -17.66
N ASN A 255 12.88 1.78 -16.71
CA ASN A 255 13.63 2.38 -15.61
C ASN A 255 14.89 3.10 -16.13
N LEU A 256 15.57 2.53 -17.14
CA LEU A 256 16.70 3.17 -17.80
C LEU A 256 16.28 4.46 -18.53
N LYS A 257 15.17 4.42 -19.27
CA LYS A 257 14.64 5.62 -19.96
C LYS A 257 14.22 6.72 -18.98
N ILE A 258 13.58 6.37 -17.86
CA ILE A 258 13.21 7.33 -16.81
C ILE A 258 14.47 7.96 -16.20
N TYR A 259 15.51 7.17 -15.96
CA TYR A 259 16.81 7.66 -15.50
C TYR A 259 17.43 8.65 -16.50
N GLU A 260 17.50 8.30 -17.79
CA GLU A 260 18.04 9.16 -18.84
C GLU A 260 17.24 10.46 -19.01
N TYR A 261 15.90 10.38 -18.96
CA TYR A 261 15.02 11.53 -18.95
C TYR A 261 15.29 12.44 -17.74
N GLY A 262 15.39 11.86 -16.55
CA GLY A 262 15.67 12.59 -15.31
C GLY A 262 17.02 13.32 -15.35
N ARG A 263 18.05 12.67 -15.90
CA ARG A 263 19.41 13.20 -16.03
C ARG A 263 19.53 14.33 -17.06
N SER A 264 18.78 14.23 -18.17
CA SER A 264 18.78 15.23 -19.25
C SER A 264 17.89 16.45 -18.95
N SER A 265 16.96 16.33 -18.01
CA SER A 265 16.05 17.40 -17.61
C SER A 265 16.80 18.53 -16.89
N GLN A 266 17.06 19.65 -17.57
CA GLN A 266 17.66 20.87 -17.01
C GLN A 266 16.69 21.69 -16.13
N ARG A 267 15.90 21.04 -15.27
CA ARG A 267 14.89 21.74 -14.44
C ARG A 267 15.50 22.18 -13.10
N PRO A 268 15.43 23.47 -12.73
CA PRO A 268 15.84 23.92 -11.41
C PRO A 268 14.97 23.28 -10.33
N SER A 269 15.58 22.73 -9.28
CA SER A 269 14.90 22.09 -8.15
C SER A 269 13.91 22.99 -7.39
N GLY A 270 14.05 24.31 -7.49
CA GLY A 270 13.13 25.27 -6.87
C GLY A 270 11.72 25.32 -7.50
N ASP A 271 11.55 24.92 -8.77
CA ASP A 271 10.26 24.97 -9.46
C ASP A 271 9.30 23.86 -8.97
N ILE A 272 9.83 22.69 -8.61
CA ILE A 272 9.00 21.56 -8.18
C ILE A 272 8.45 21.75 -6.76
N GLU A 273 9.21 22.33 -5.84
CA GLU A 273 8.69 22.58 -4.48
C GLU A 273 7.52 23.56 -4.47
N GLU A 274 7.58 24.58 -5.34
CA GLU A 274 6.48 25.52 -5.51
C GLU A 274 5.25 24.84 -6.16
N VAL A 275 5.45 23.97 -7.16
CA VAL A 275 4.37 23.17 -7.76
C VAL A 275 3.72 22.28 -6.70
N LEU A 276 4.52 21.56 -5.91
CA LEU A 276 4.04 20.71 -4.82
C LEU A 276 3.28 21.52 -3.77
N ARG A 277 3.80 22.70 -3.37
CA ARG A 277 3.15 23.59 -2.40
C ARG A 277 1.79 24.07 -2.91
N ARG A 278 1.69 24.51 -4.17
CA ARG A 278 0.42 24.95 -4.78
C ARG A 278 -0.59 23.81 -4.89
N LEU A 279 -0.14 22.63 -5.32
CA LEU A 279 -1.00 21.44 -5.42
C LEU A 279 -1.52 21.04 -4.04
N ARG A 280 -0.66 21.02 -3.01
CA ARG A 280 -1.05 20.77 -1.62
C ARG A 280 -2.12 21.75 -1.13
N PHE A 281 -1.89 23.04 -1.36
CA PHE A 281 -2.81 24.09 -0.93
C PHE A 281 -4.18 23.94 -1.59
N ARG A 282 -4.23 23.84 -2.93
CA ARG A 282 -5.49 23.75 -3.66
C ARG A 282 -6.28 22.49 -3.32
N VAL A 283 -5.61 21.33 -3.30
CA VAL A 283 -6.30 20.07 -2.98
C VAL A 283 -6.77 20.09 -1.53
N GLY A 284 -5.97 20.64 -0.61
CA GLY A 284 -6.36 20.85 0.79
C GLY A 284 -7.66 21.66 0.91
N GLU A 285 -7.72 22.84 0.29
CA GLU A 285 -8.92 23.69 0.29
C GLU A 285 -10.13 23.01 -0.35
N ALA A 286 -9.93 22.29 -1.45
CA ALA A 286 -11.02 21.63 -2.17
C ALA A 286 -11.67 20.51 -1.35
N VAL A 287 -10.92 19.86 -0.46
CA VAL A 287 -11.41 18.68 0.28
C VAL A 287 -11.70 18.95 1.76
N ASP A 288 -11.26 20.09 2.30
CA ASP A 288 -11.54 20.54 3.67
C ASP A 288 -13.04 20.52 4.08
N PRO A 289 -14.00 20.85 3.19
CA PRO A 289 -15.43 20.79 3.50
C PRO A 289 -15.95 19.40 3.89
N TYR A 290 -15.20 18.34 3.59
CA TYR A 290 -15.60 16.96 3.86
C TYR A 290 -14.84 16.37 5.05
N ASP A 291 -15.50 15.47 5.78
CA ASP A 291 -14.86 14.70 6.85
C ASP A 291 -14.09 13.51 6.28
N ILE A 292 -14.62 12.92 5.19
CA ILE A 292 -13.95 11.90 4.37
C ILE A 292 -14.25 12.11 2.89
N LEU A 293 -13.39 11.57 2.02
CA LEU A 293 -13.69 11.37 0.60
C LEU A 293 -13.94 9.90 0.32
N LEU A 294 -14.91 9.63 -0.56
CA LEU A 294 -15.17 8.33 -1.16
C LEU A 294 -14.70 8.38 -2.62
N THR A 295 -13.63 7.66 -2.94
CA THR A 295 -13.11 7.58 -4.31
C THR A 295 -12.97 6.12 -4.73
N PRO A 296 -13.00 5.79 -6.03
CA PRO A 296 -12.42 4.52 -6.46
C PRO A 296 -10.93 4.48 -6.10
N THR A 297 -10.39 3.30 -5.78
CA THR A 297 -8.93 3.16 -5.59
C THR A 297 -8.20 3.26 -6.94
N MET A 298 -8.77 2.61 -7.95
CA MET A 298 -8.28 2.58 -9.34
C MET A 298 -9.45 2.87 -10.27
N PRO A 299 -9.26 3.54 -11.42
CA PRO A 299 -10.34 3.80 -12.37
C PRO A 299 -10.87 2.52 -13.04
N MET A 300 -10.13 1.41 -12.96
CA MET A 300 -10.41 0.17 -13.67
C MET A 300 -10.04 -1.06 -12.86
N VAL A 301 -10.56 -2.21 -13.26
CA VAL A 301 -10.18 -3.51 -12.68
C VAL A 301 -8.74 -3.91 -13.05
N ALA A 302 -8.26 -5.01 -12.46
CA ALA A 302 -6.92 -5.52 -12.75
C ALA A 302 -6.69 -5.72 -14.25
N LEU A 303 -5.64 -5.11 -14.78
CA LEU A 303 -5.25 -5.20 -16.18
C LEU A 303 -4.47 -6.49 -16.47
N PRO A 304 -4.52 -7.01 -17.71
CA PRO A 304 -3.62 -8.05 -18.15
C PRO A 304 -2.14 -7.65 -17.98
N HIS A 305 -1.27 -8.63 -17.74
CA HIS A 305 0.17 -8.38 -17.68
C HIS A 305 0.70 -7.79 -19.00
N GLY A 306 1.62 -6.83 -18.89
CA GLY A 306 2.24 -6.17 -20.04
C GLY A 306 1.64 -4.79 -20.34
N GLY A 307 1.64 -4.41 -21.63
CA GLY A 307 1.04 -3.17 -22.11
C GLY A 307 1.77 -1.90 -21.68
N ILE A 308 1.00 -0.80 -21.57
CA ILE A 308 1.51 0.56 -21.33
C ILE A 308 2.02 0.78 -19.89
N PHE A 309 1.70 -0.12 -18.96
CA PHE A 309 2.10 -0.04 -17.54
C PHE A 309 3.28 -0.95 -17.20
N SER A 310 3.86 -1.62 -18.20
CA SER A 310 4.93 -2.59 -17.99
C SER A 310 6.31 -1.92 -18.06
N THR A 311 7.10 -2.07 -17.00
CA THR A 311 8.48 -1.55 -16.92
C THR A 311 9.45 -2.25 -17.86
N ILE A 312 9.08 -3.43 -18.36
CA ILE A 312 9.85 -4.19 -19.35
C ILE A 312 9.44 -3.88 -20.79
N ASN A 313 8.48 -2.97 -21.01
CA ASN A 313 8.07 -2.61 -22.36
C ASN A 313 9.17 -1.79 -23.07
N PRO A 314 9.82 -2.31 -24.12
CA PRO A 314 10.93 -1.63 -24.75
C PRO A 314 10.49 -0.48 -25.68
N THR A 315 9.21 -0.38 -26.05
CA THR A 315 8.74 0.59 -27.05
C THR A 315 8.26 1.90 -26.44
N LEU A 316 7.86 1.93 -25.18
CA LEU A 316 7.39 3.16 -24.51
C LEU A 316 8.54 4.11 -24.19
N SER A 317 8.31 5.41 -24.36
CA SER A 317 9.14 6.48 -23.78
C SER A 317 8.94 6.60 -22.26
N ALA A 318 9.82 7.35 -21.59
CA ALA A 318 9.66 7.66 -20.17
C ALA A 318 8.39 8.48 -19.92
N GLU A 319 8.10 9.42 -20.82
CA GLU A 319 6.96 10.31 -20.78
C GLU A 319 5.64 9.56 -20.95
N GLU A 320 5.51 8.73 -21.99
CA GLU A 320 4.30 7.91 -22.20
C GLU A 320 4.02 7.02 -20.98
N PHE A 321 5.06 6.40 -20.41
CA PHE A 321 4.90 5.60 -19.20
C PHE A 321 4.44 6.45 -18.01
N LYS A 322 5.03 7.63 -17.78
CA LYS A 322 4.66 8.52 -16.67
C LYS A 322 3.26 9.11 -16.82
N GLU A 323 2.84 9.38 -18.04
CA GLU A 323 1.47 9.83 -18.34
C GLU A 323 0.45 8.73 -18.07
N ALA A 324 0.74 7.50 -18.51
CA ALA A 324 -0.09 6.34 -18.20
C ALA A 324 -0.16 6.11 -16.68
N ASP A 325 0.98 6.12 -15.99
CA ASP A 325 1.10 5.99 -14.53
C ASP A 325 0.25 7.05 -13.81
N ALA A 326 0.37 8.32 -14.20
CA ALA A 326 -0.42 9.41 -13.63
C ALA A 326 -1.93 9.24 -13.85
N ALA A 327 -2.34 8.72 -15.01
CA ALA A 327 -3.74 8.46 -15.32
C ALA A 327 -4.32 7.30 -14.50
N LEU A 328 -3.52 6.25 -14.29
CA LEU A 328 -3.94 5.06 -13.55
C LEU A 328 -4.03 5.34 -12.04
N TYR A 329 -3.14 6.17 -11.49
CA TYR A 329 -3.10 6.53 -10.07
C TYR A 329 -3.78 7.89 -9.77
N GLN A 330 -4.71 8.33 -10.62
CA GLN A 330 -5.38 9.64 -10.51
C GLN A 330 -6.10 9.88 -9.16
N TYR A 331 -6.51 8.81 -8.45
CA TYR A 331 -7.18 8.93 -7.15
C TYR A 331 -6.26 8.71 -5.95
N THR A 332 -5.13 8.04 -6.10
CA THR A 332 -4.24 7.66 -4.99
C THR A 332 -2.97 8.52 -4.95
N GLY A 333 -2.51 8.95 -6.12
CA GLY A 333 -1.29 9.70 -6.30
C GLY A 333 -1.29 11.07 -5.61
N VAL A 334 -2.40 11.81 -5.74
CA VAL A 334 -2.53 13.15 -5.14
C VAL A 334 -2.40 13.12 -3.62
N PHE A 335 -2.88 12.05 -2.97
CA PHE A 335 -2.82 11.91 -1.50
C PHE A 335 -1.41 11.60 -0.98
N ASN A 336 -0.51 11.11 -1.83
CA ASN A 336 0.92 11.04 -1.50
C ASN A 336 1.58 12.43 -1.45
N VAL A 337 1.05 13.40 -2.19
CA VAL A 337 1.54 14.78 -2.24
C VAL A 337 0.98 15.59 -1.06
N THR A 338 -0.30 15.43 -0.75
CA THR A 338 -0.99 16.16 0.33
C THR A 338 -0.80 15.53 1.69
N GLY A 339 -0.54 14.22 1.75
CA GLY A 339 -0.28 13.47 2.98
C GLY A 339 -1.52 13.09 3.77
N GLN A 340 -2.73 13.21 3.21
CA GLN A 340 -3.94 12.70 3.86
C GLN A 340 -3.88 11.18 3.99
N PRO A 341 -4.31 10.62 5.14
CA PRO A 341 -4.40 9.18 5.31
C PRO A 341 -5.50 8.62 4.41
N SER A 342 -5.25 7.45 3.82
CA SER A 342 -6.25 6.75 3.03
C SER A 342 -6.18 5.23 3.20
N VAL A 343 -7.32 4.57 3.03
CA VAL A 343 -7.45 3.11 3.07
C VAL A 343 -8.24 2.63 1.85
N SER A 344 -7.80 1.54 1.23
CA SER A 344 -8.52 0.87 0.15
C SER A 344 -9.21 -0.39 0.68
N LEU A 345 -10.53 -0.45 0.56
CA LEU A 345 -11.37 -1.57 1.01
C LEU A 345 -11.88 -2.39 -0.20
N PRO A 346 -11.82 -3.73 -0.17
CA PRO A 346 -12.22 -4.60 -1.28
C PRO A 346 -13.74 -4.84 -1.29
N VAL A 347 -14.52 -3.77 -1.41
CA VAL A 347 -15.98 -3.79 -1.19
C VAL A 347 -16.77 -4.39 -2.35
N ALA A 348 -16.20 -4.49 -3.55
CA ALA A 348 -16.86 -4.99 -4.75
C ALA A 348 -16.01 -5.99 -5.55
N GLN A 349 -16.63 -6.71 -6.48
CA GLN A 349 -15.98 -7.54 -7.50
C GLN A 349 -16.66 -7.27 -8.84
N SER A 350 -15.88 -7.32 -9.93
CA SER A 350 -16.44 -7.30 -11.27
C SER A 350 -17.18 -8.60 -11.58
N THR A 351 -17.95 -8.57 -12.67
CA THR A 351 -18.58 -9.73 -13.30
C THR A 351 -17.58 -10.84 -13.67
N ALA A 352 -16.32 -10.47 -13.94
CA ALA A 352 -15.21 -11.41 -14.16
C ALA A 352 -14.55 -11.91 -12.85
N GLY A 353 -15.06 -11.53 -11.68
CA GLY A 353 -14.56 -11.93 -10.38
C GLY A 353 -13.34 -11.14 -9.88
N LEU A 354 -12.93 -10.08 -10.59
CA LEU A 354 -11.77 -9.25 -10.20
C LEU A 354 -12.16 -8.30 -9.05
N PRO A 355 -11.35 -8.18 -7.98
CA PRO A 355 -11.63 -7.25 -6.90
C PRO A 355 -11.69 -5.80 -7.36
N ILE A 356 -12.66 -5.04 -6.85
CA ILE A 356 -12.76 -3.59 -7.02
C ILE A 356 -12.58 -2.94 -5.65
N GLY A 357 -11.53 -2.11 -5.55
CA GLY A 357 -11.21 -1.36 -4.35
C GLY A 357 -11.89 0.00 -4.32
N ILE A 358 -12.43 0.35 -3.15
CA ILE A 358 -12.92 1.69 -2.85
C ILE A 358 -12.01 2.32 -1.81
N GLN A 359 -11.50 3.50 -2.13
CA GLN A 359 -10.61 4.27 -1.28
C GLN A 359 -11.43 5.24 -0.42
N ILE A 360 -11.17 5.22 0.88
CA ILE A 360 -11.63 6.24 1.83
C ILE A 360 -10.45 7.10 2.21
N VAL A 361 -10.60 8.42 2.11
CA VAL A 361 -9.54 9.39 2.46
C VAL A 361 -10.02 10.23 3.63
N GLY A 362 -9.23 10.29 4.69
CA GLY A 362 -9.54 11.06 5.89
C GLY A 362 -8.93 12.45 5.86
N ARG A 363 -9.23 13.25 6.87
CA ARG A 363 -8.45 14.46 7.15
C ARG A 363 -7.01 14.12 7.51
N PHE A 364 -6.11 15.06 7.28
CA PHE A 364 -4.71 14.92 7.65
C PHE A 364 -4.58 14.59 9.15
N GLY A 365 -4.01 13.43 9.47
CA GLY A 365 -3.87 12.91 10.85
C GLY A 365 -5.15 12.40 11.50
N ASP A 366 -6.20 12.09 10.74
CA ASP A 366 -7.46 11.53 11.25
C ASP A 366 -7.70 10.07 10.80
N GLU A 367 -6.74 9.20 11.08
CA GLU A 367 -6.85 7.75 10.89
C GLU A 367 -7.95 7.15 11.81
N ALA A 368 -8.29 7.81 12.91
CA ALA A 368 -9.34 7.36 13.84
C ALA A 368 -10.72 7.36 13.17
N THR A 369 -11.05 8.39 12.40
CA THR A 369 -12.28 8.39 11.58
C THR A 369 -12.23 7.31 10.50
N LEU A 370 -11.09 7.09 9.85
CA LEU A 370 -10.93 6.02 8.86
C LEU A 370 -11.18 4.63 9.45
N VAL A 371 -10.65 4.33 10.64
CA VAL A 371 -10.89 3.05 11.32
C VAL A 371 -12.39 2.83 11.57
N ARG A 372 -13.10 3.87 12.06
CA ARG A 372 -14.53 3.77 12.40
C ARG A 372 -15.39 3.55 11.15
N VAL A 373 -15.20 4.35 10.10
CA VAL A 373 -15.99 4.19 8.86
C VAL A 373 -15.64 2.91 8.11
N ALA A 374 -14.36 2.51 8.09
CA ALA A 374 -13.96 1.26 7.46
C ALA A 374 -14.58 0.05 8.16
N ARG A 375 -14.68 0.07 9.50
CA ARG A 375 -15.39 -0.96 10.27
C ARG A 375 -16.86 -1.04 9.85
N ASP A 376 -17.56 0.10 9.80
CA ASP A 376 -18.98 0.10 9.45
C ASP A 376 -19.21 -0.48 8.04
N ILE A 377 -18.34 -0.15 7.09
CA ILE A 377 -18.37 -0.70 5.74
C ILE A 377 -18.06 -2.21 5.75
N GLU A 378 -17.06 -2.66 6.50
CA GLU A 378 -16.71 -4.09 6.64
C GLU A 378 -17.85 -4.91 7.24
N GLU A 379 -18.53 -4.38 8.26
CA GLU A 379 -19.67 -5.03 8.91
C GLU A 379 -20.90 -5.08 8.01
N ALA A 380 -21.21 -4.00 7.29
CA ALA A 380 -22.34 -3.93 6.39
C ALA A 380 -22.13 -4.72 5.08
N ARG A 381 -20.88 -4.78 4.57
CA ARG A 381 -20.54 -5.51 3.34
C ARG A 381 -19.28 -6.37 3.52
N PRO A 382 -19.37 -7.49 4.24
CA PRO A 382 -18.22 -8.36 4.49
C PRO A 382 -17.62 -8.93 3.19
N TRP A 383 -16.30 -8.91 3.08
CA TRP A 383 -15.55 -9.53 1.97
C TRP A 383 -14.83 -10.82 2.35
N LYS A 384 -14.88 -11.25 3.62
CA LYS A 384 -14.13 -12.42 4.14
C LYS A 384 -14.34 -13.72 3.34
N ASN A 385 -15.50 -13.88 2.71
CA ASN A 385 -15.83 -15.08 1.94
C ASN A 385 -15.47 -14.98 0.44
N ARG A 386 -14.97 -13.82 -0.03
CA ARG A 386 -14.54 -13.61 -1.41
C ARG A 386 -13.09 -14.06 -1.54
N LEU A 387 -12.92 -15.34 -1.87
CA LEU A 387 -11.61 -15.97 -1.91
C LEU A 387 -11.10 -16.10 -3.34
N PRO A 388 -9.82 -15.79 -3.61
CA PRO A 388 -9.25 -15.93 -4.94
C PRO A 388 -9.15 -17.40 -5.34
N ASP A 389 -9.01 -17.65 -6.64
CA ASP A 389 -8.87 -19.01 -7.13
C ASP A 389 -7.55 -19.65 -6.70
N SER A 390 -6.45 -18.91 -6.86
CA SER A 390 -5.14 -19.31 -6.38
C SER A 390 -5.01 -18.99 -4.88
N ARG A 391 -5.34 -19.98 -4.04
CA ARG A 391 -5.23 -19.89 -2.58
C ARG A 391 -4.76 -21.21 -1.98
N ALA A 392 -4.14 -21.13 -0.80
CA ALA A 392 -3.72 -22.28 -0.02
C ALA A 392 -4.90 -22.86 0.78
N GLY A 393 -4.77 -24.10 1.25
CA GLY A 393 -5.71 -24.68 2.21
C GLY A 393 -7.12 -24.94 1.65
N ARG A 394 -7.27 -25.07 0.32
CA ARG A 394 -8.53 -25.56 -0.27
C ARG A 394 -8.82 -26.95 0.29
N ARG A 395 -9.98 -27.12 0.95
CA ARG A 395 -10.49 -28.46 1.28
C ARG A 395 -10.57 -29.25 -0.02
N ARG A 396 -9.77 -30.31 -0.15
CA ARG A 396 -9.90 -31.25 -1.28
C ARG A 396 -11.28 -31.90 -1.11
N SER A 397 -12.15 -31.69 -2.10
CA SER A 397 -13.47 -32.31 -2.19
C SER A 397 -13.37 -33.81 -2.33
#